data_AF-A0A931PP20-F1
#
_entry.id   AF-A0A931PP20-F1
#
_cell.length_a   1.000
_cell.length_b   1.000
_cell.length_c   1.000
_cell.angle_alpha   90.00
_cell.angle_beta   90.00
_cell.angle_gamma   90.00
#
_symmetry.space_group_name_H-M   'P 1'
#
loop_
_entity.id
_entity.type
_entity.pdbx_description
1 polymer ?
#
loop_
_entity_poly.entity_id
_entity_poly.type
_entity_poly.pdbx_seq_one_letter_code
_entity_poly.pdbx_strand_id
1 'polypeptide(L)' 'MPHGFLAGVSGTDYGIALSAGVGVEYFVTDRVAFGLEAKYQAIRGHELNVAGDMRSVDLDVALVAAAARIYFGPTR' A
#
# COMPACT_ATOMS: atom_id res chain seq x y z
N MET A 1 29.85 -5.88 21.56
CA MET A 1 28.38 -5.94 21.70
C MET A 1 27.77 -4.71 21.00
N PRO A 2 27.15 -4.88 19.82
CA PRO A 2 26.20 -3.91 19.29
C PRO A 2 24.77 -4.50 19.29
N HIS A 3 23.81 -3.79 19.89
CA HIS A 3 22.39 -4.15 19.86
C HIS A 3 21.77 -3.62 18.56
N GLY A 4 21.77 -4.44 17.52
CA GLY A 4 21.05 -4.16 16.26
C GLY A 4 19.65 -4.77 16.31
N PHE A 5 18.65 -3.95 16.63
CA PHE A 5 17.23 -4.27 16.45
C PHE A 5 16.92 -4.28 14.95
N LEU A 6 17.26 -5.36 14.25
CA LEU A 6 16.71 -5.76 12.94
C LEU A 6 16.93 -7.28 12.81
N ALA A 7 16.27 -8.05 13.67
CA ALA A 7 16.16 -9.48 13.46
C ALA A 7 15.35 -9.68 12.17
N GLY A 8 16.01 -10.29 11.17
CA GLY A 8 15.48 -10.49 9.84
C GLY A 8 14.08 -11.09 9.85
N VAL A 9 13.11 -10.30 9.41
CA VAL A 9 11.78 -10.78 9.06
C VAL A 9 11.82 -11.06 7.56
N SER A 10 11.99 -12.33 7.20
CA SER A 10 11.85 -12.83 5.83
C SER A 10 10.75 -13.87 5.83
N GLY A 11 9.56 -13.47 5.38
CA GLY A 11 8.44 -14.37 5.09
C GLY A 11 8.06 -14.19 3.63
N THR A 12 8.04 -15.28 2.87
CA THR A 12 7.48 -15.31 1.51
C THR A 12 6.22 -16.17 1.59
N ASP A 13 5.14 -15.57 2.08
CA ASP A 13 3.83 -16.20 2.11
C ASP A 13 2.87 -15.50 1.14
N TYR A 14 2.10 -16.28 0.39
CA TYR A 14 1.09 -15.79 -0.52
C TYR A 14 -0.26 -15.78 0.20
N GLY A 15 -0.65 -14.60 0.71
CA GLY A 15 -1.94 -14.39 1.36
C GLY A 15 -2.96 -13.71 0.44
N ILE A 16 -4.23 -13.78 0.81
CA ILE A 16 -5.28 -12.99 0.17
C ILE A 16 -5.25 -11.59 0.78
N ALA A 17 -4.99 -10.59 -0.07
CA ALA A 17 -5.08 -9.19 0.30
C ALA A 17 -6.37 -8.58 -0.25
N LEU A 18 -7.18 -8.01 0.64
CA LEU A 18 -8.33 -7.19 0.26
C LEU A 18 -7.93 -5.73 0.35
N SER A 19 -8.28 -4.94 -0.68
CA SER A 19 -8.03 -3.50 -0.65
C SER A 19 -9.26 -2.71 -1.07
N ALA A 20 -9.60 -1.70 -0.27
CA ALA A 20 -10.65 -0.74 -0.57
C ALA A 20 -10.08 0.67 -0.43
N GLY A 21 -10.44 1.57 -1.33
CA GLY A 21 -9.94 2.93 -1.30
C GLY A 21 -10.93 3.91 -1.86
N VAL A 22 -10.77 5.16 -1.45
CA VAL A 22 -11.53 6.31 -1.94
C VAL A 22 -10.55 7.40 -2.33
N GLY A 23 -10.87 8.11 -3.40
CA GLY A 23 -10.03 9.19 -3.90
C GLY A 23 -10.85 10.35 -4.44
N VAL A 24 -10.26 11.52 -4.39
CA VAL A 24 -10.78 12.73 -5.02
C VAL A 24 -9.79 13.21 -6.07
N GLU A 25 -10.30 13.64 -7.22
CA GLU A 25 -9.49 14.21 -8.30
C GLU A 25 -9.98 15.61 -8.63
N TYR A 26 -9.02 16.52 -8.81
CA TYR A 26 -9.26 17.91 -9.13
C TYR A 26 -8.49 18.29 -10.40
N PHE A 27 -9.21 18.73 -11.42
CA PHE A 27 -8.62 19.21 -12.67
C PHE A 27 -8.18 20.66 -12.49
N VAL A 28 -6.87 20.90 -12.58
CA VAL A 28 -6.26 22.25 -12.56
C VAL A 28 -6.28 22.86 -13.95
N THR A 29 -6.19 22.02 -14.98
CA THR A 29 -6.33 22.40 -16.39
C THR A 29 -7.04 21.27 -17.12
N ASP A 30 -7.57 21.51 -18.32
CA ASP A 30 -8.20 20.50 -19.20
C ASP A 30 -7.31 19.26 -19.48
N ARG A 31 -6.02 19.34 -19.13
CA ARG A 31 -5.02 18.29 -19.34
C ARG A 31 -4.26 17.90 -18.08
N VAL A 32 -4.49 18.54 -16.94
CA VAL A 32 -3.74 18.30 -15.70
C VAL A 32 -4.70 18.14 -14.54
N ALA A 33 -4.63 16.98 -13.87
CA ALA A 33 -5.38 16.68 -12.67
C ALA A 33 -4.46 16.35 -11.51
N PHE A 34 -4.83 16.79 -10.31
CA PHE A 34 -4.24 16.34 -9.06
C PHE A 34 -5.24 15.48 -8.31
N GLY A 35 -4.80 14.33 -7.84
CA GLY A 35 -5.60 13.38 -7.08
C GLY A 35 -5.04 13.17 -5.69
N LEU A 36 -5.93 12.92 -4.74
CA LEU A 36 -5.59 12.37 -3.44
C LEU A 36 -6.36 11.08 -3.24
N GLU A 37 -5.66 10.01 -2.91
CA GLU A 37 -6.21 8.67 -2.74
C GLU A 37 -5.87 8.16 -1.33
N ALA A 38 -6.89 7.68 -0.61
CA ALA A 38 -6.73 6.95 0.62
C ALA A 38 -7.17 5.51 0.39
N LYS A 39 -6.30 4.55 0.72
CA LYS A 39 -6.50 3.13 0.49
C LYS A 39 -6.21 2.35 1.76
N TYR A 40 -7.15 1.51 2.14
CA TYR A 40 -6.99 0.54 3.21
C TYR A 40 -6.73 -0.85 2.62
N GLN A 41 -5.76 -1.56 3.16
CA GLN A 41 -5.44 -2.93 2.79
C GLN A 41 -5.54 -3.80 4.04
N ALA A 42 -6.42 -4.80 3.98
CA ALA A 42 -6.54 -5.84 4.98
C ALA A 42 -5.89 -7.11 4.41
N ILE A 43 -4.77 -7.52 5.01
CA ILE A 43 -4.01 -8.69 4.58
C ILE A 43 -4.28 -9.81 5.59
N ARG A 44 -4.94 -10.88 5.13
CA ARG A 44 -5.30 -12.03 5.96
C ARG A 44 -4.46 -13.25 5.60
N GLY A 45 -4.11 -14.04 6.61
CA GLY A 45 -3.42 -15.32 6.43
C GLY A 45 -1.91 -15.19 6.22
N HIS A 46 -1.27 -14.16 6.77
CA HIS A 46 0.19 -14.11 6.84
C HIS A 46 0.66 -14.89 8.08
N GLU A 47 1.42 -15.97 7.86
CA GLU A 47 2.16 -16.66 8.89
C GLU A 47 3.55 -16.02 8.99
N LEU A 48 3.71 -15.09 9.93
CA LEU A 48 5.02 -14.53 10.21
C LEU A 48 5.74 -15.44 11.20
N ASN A 49 6.82 -16.07 10.75
CA ASN A 49 7.73 -16.80 11.65
C ASN A 49 8.60 -15.78 12.39
N VAL A 50 8.27 -15.52 13.66
CA VAL A 50 9.08 -14.68 14.53
C VAL A 50 9.74 -15.57 15.57
N ALA A 51 11.05 -15.77 15.46
CA ALA A 51 11.86 -16.54 16.40
C ALA A 51 11.48 -18.03 16.56
N GLY A 52 10.95 -18.67 15.50
CA GLY A 52 10.64 -20.11 15.48
C GLY A 52 9.18 -20.45 15.78
N ASP A 53 8.36 -19.47 16.17
CA ASP A 53 6.92 -19.64 16.34
C ASP A 53 6.16 -19.11 15.13
N MET A 54 5.35 -19.98 14.52
CA MET A 54 4.38 -19.62 13.49
C MET A 54 3.26 -18.83 14.16
N ARG A 55 3.16 -17.52 13.86
CA ARG A 55 2.09 -16.69 14.37
C ARG A 55 1.33 -16.09 13.19
N SER A 56 0.02 -16.34 13.16
CA SER A 56 -0.88 -15.66 12.24
C SER A 56 -0.97 -14.20 12.66
N VAL A 57 -0.53 -13.31 11.77
CA VAL A 57 -0.56 -11.86 11.99
C VAL A 57 -1.46 -11.25 10.93
N ASP A 58 -2.53 -10.61 11.39
CA ASP A 58 -3.36 -9.76 10.54
C ASP A 58 -2.63 -8.42 10.35
N LEU A 59 -2.29 -8.10 9.10
CA LEU A 59 -1.59 -6.87 8.74
C LEU A 59 -2.57 -5.91 8.08
N ASP A 60 -2.87 -4.82 8.79
CA ASP A 60 -3.74 -3.76 8.29
C ASP A 60 -2.89 -2.53 7.93
N VAL A 61 -2.97 -2.10 6.68
CA VAL A 61 -2.17 -0.99 6.14
C VAL A 61 -3.09 0.09 5.60
N ALA A 62 -2.92 1.32 6.11
CA ALA A 62 -3.53 2.52 5.55
C ALA A 62 -2.49 3.28 4.71
N LEU A 63 -2.81 3.51 3.44
CA LEU A 63 -2.00 4.23 2.47
C LEU A 63 -2.71 5.53 2.09
N VAL A 64 -1.97 6.64 2.11
CA VAL A 64 -2.44 7.91 1.57
C VAL A 64 -1.44 8.35 0.51
N ALA A 65 -1.93 8.63 -0.69
CA ALA A 65 -1.13 9.01 -1.83
C ALA A 65 -1.67 10.30 -2.46
N ALA A 66 -0.77 11.18 -2.86
CA ALA A 66 -1.06 12.30 -3.75
C ALA A 66 -0.48 11.99 -5.13
N ALA A 67 -1.25 12.25 -6.19
CA ALA A 67 -0.86 11.97 -7.56
C ALA A 67 -1.13 13.18 -8.47
N ALA A 68 -0.31 13.35 -9.50
CA ALA A 68 -0.58 14.28 -10.59
C ALA A 68 -0.69 13.47 -11.89
N ARG A 69 -1.74 13.72 -12.67
CA ARG A 69 -2.03 13.04 -13.94
C ARG A 69 -2.07 14.07 -15.07
N ILE A 70 -1.35 13.77 -16.16
CA ILE A 70 -1.32 14.60 -17.38
C ILE A 70 -1.98 13.80 -18.50
N TYR A 71 -3.04 14.34 -19.08
CA TYR A 71 -3.78 13.73 -20.18
C TYR A 71 -3.29 14.26 -21.52
N PHE A 72 -2.70 13.38 -22.34
CA PHE A 72 -2.35 13.68 -23.72
C PHE A 72 -3.48 13.20 -24.64
N GLY A 73 -4.42 14.10 -24.96
CA GLY A 73 -5.42 13.88 -26.00
C GLY A 73 -4.95 14.42 -27.36
N PRO A 74 -5.42 13.86 -28.50
CA PRO A 74 -5.13 14.43 -29.81
C PRO A 74 -5.72 15.84 -29.88
N THR A 75 -4.88 16.81 -30.23
CA THR A 75 -5.31 18.15 -30.61
C THR A 75 -6.24 18.01 -31.81
N ARG A 76 -7.54 18.26 -31.63
CA ARG A 76 -8.46 18.48 -32.76
C ARG A 76 -8.35 19.93 -33.22
#